data_AF-A0A7W2M833-F1
#
_entry.id   AF-A0A7W2M833-F1
#
_cell.length_a   1.000
_cell.length_b   1.000
_cell.length_c   1.000
_cell.angle_alpha   90.00
_cell.angle_beta   90.00
_cell.angle_gamma   90.00
#
_symmetry.space_group_name_H-M   'P 1'
#
loop_
_entity.id
_entity.type
_entity.pdbx_description
1 polymer ?
#
loop_
_entity_poly.entity_id
_entity_poly.type
_entity_poly.pdbx_seq_one_letter_code
_entity_poly.pdbx_strand_id
1 'polypeptide(L)'
;MENKSTLLKLSILGLLLSGLLLFFFASNKSESYTDLATLNCHCPPGFKLNEDNKCMAKNLYQQYDSPNNQGVGGLQTGLPEGRDGFSPQEIDLGRYLFFDPILSIDGSMSCATCHEPSKGFSDGLPTSIGKDNLKLDRAAPTLWNVGYLNRLFWDGRANSLEEQMATTLFSEVEMANTPENLLSTLNNIDNYRKLFAEAYPDRGKNDDIELDEIYKALSAFQTSLISLNSKYDQYAHGYHEALNEKEIEGMNVFRSFVARCAECHTPPLFTNQQFAVIGTPEPDGLPLDPGAEIPFGDKSMRGAFKVPTLRNIDLTAPYMHSGKFETLREAVEFYTKGRGHAVPEDEKLYIHWHIWEPQLSDYELDRLVDFLKTLNDESFMPKIPEALPSGLNLTFQQTLIP
;
A
#
# COMPACT_ATOMS: atom_id res chain seq x y z
N MET A 1 -97.18 17.39 -1.05
CA MET A 1 -96.44 16.35 -1.79
C MET A 1 -95.48 15.73 -0.79
N GLU A 2 -95.98 14.77 -0.01
CA GLU A 2 -95.71 13.34 -0.19
C GLU A 2 -94.21 13.02 0.01
N ASN A 3 -93.76 12.64 1.20
CA ASN A 3 -93.95 11.36 1.92
C ASN A 3 -92.92 10.29 1.49
N LYS A 4 -92.37 9.65 2.53
CA LYS A 4 -91.62 8.37 2.61
C LYS A 4 -90.10 8.42 2.48
N SER A 5 -89.31 7.72 3.28
CA SER A 5 -89.47 7.03 4.58
C SER A 5 -88.10 6.39 4.86
N THR A 6 -87.41 6.81 5.92
CA THR A 6 -87.17 6.00 7.14
C THR A 6 -86.06 4.94 7.03
N LEU A 7 -85.14 5.00 8.01
CA LEU A 7 -84.55 3.92 8.83
C LEU A 7 -83.01 4.05 8.95
N LEU A 8 -82.47 4.60 10.04
CA LEU A 8 -82.32 4.06 11.41
C LEU A 8 -80.94 3.38 11.59
N LYS A 9 -80.08 3.99 12.41
CA LYS A 9 -79.24 3.41 13.49
C LYS A 9 -78.07 4.37 13.80
N LEU A 10 -78.17 5.16 14.86
CA LEU A 10 -77.65 4.90 16.22
C LEU A 10 -76.12 4.76 16.31
N SER A 11 -75.49 5.78 16.92
CA SER A 11 -74.52 5.69 18.03
C SER A 11 -73.70 6.99 18.02
N ILE A 12 -73.88 7.91 18.96
CA ILE A 12 -73.20 7.91 20.26
C ILE A 12 -71.73 7.46 20.11
N LEU A 13 -70.86 8.33 19.60
CA LEU A 13 -69.42 8.30 19.89
C LEU A 13 -68.77 9.61 19.40
N GLY A 14 -68.59 10.59 20.28
CA GLY A 14 -67.95 11.86 19.91
C GLY A 14 -67.46 12.68 21.10
N LEU A 15 -67.20 12.02 22.23
CA LEU A 15 -66.69 12.61 23.47
C LEU A 15 -65.90 11.53 24.22
N LEU A 16 -64.68 11.24 23.75
CA LEU A 16 -63.60 10.52 24.46
C LEU A 16 -62.48 10.21 23.46
N LEU A 17 -61.64 11.19 23.12
CA LEU A 17 -60.34 10.90 22.53
C LEU A 17 -59.32 12.00 22.91
N SER A 18 -59.20 12.24 24.21
CA SER A 18 -58.08 12.95 24.84
C SER A 18 -57.33 11.96 25.71
N GLY A 19 -56.38 11.22 25.12
CA GLY A 19 -55.55 10.28 25.87
C GLY A 19 -55.05 9.13 25.02
N LEU A 20 -54.04 9.39 24.19
CA LEU A 20 -52.92 8.49 23.84
C LEU A 20 -52.19 9.11 22.64
N LEU A 21 -51.18 9.92 22.91
CA LEU A 21 -50.23 10.41 21.90
C LEU A 21 -48.83 10.41 22.53
N LEU A 22 -48.44 9.24 23.00
CA LEU A 22 -47.09 8.87 23.38
C LEU A 22 -46.97 7.42 22.95
N PHE A 23 -46.45 7.16 21.75
CA PHE A 23 -45.72 5.94 21.38
C PHE A 23 -45.42 5.96 19.86
N PHE A 24 -44.19 5.58 19.52
CA PHE A 24 -43.63 5.32 18.18
C PHE A 24 -43.16 6.50 17.33
N PHE A 25 -42.02 7.08 17.74
CA PHE A 25 -40.95 7.42 16.79
C PHE A 25 -39.67 6.67 17.20
N ALA A 26 -39.70 5.35 17.07
CA ALA A 26 -38.49 4.59 16.82
C ALA A 26 -38.40 4.44 15.30
N SER A 27 -37.71 5.37 14.66
CA SER A 27 -37.38 5.23 13.25
C SER A 27 -36.31 4.14 13.15
N ASN A 28 -36.71 2.99 12.59
CA ASN A 28 -35.82 1.89 12.22
C ASN A 28 -34.68 2.42 11.34
N LYS A 29 -33.47 2.54 11.89
CA LYS A 29 -32.24 2.45 11.10
C LYS A 29 -31.94 0.97 10.90
N SER A 30 -32.59 0.37 9.90
CA SER A 30 -32.09 -0.86 9.29
C SER A 30 -31.70 -0.48 7.88
N GLU A 31 -30.50 0.07 7.74
CA GLU A 31 -29.82 0.02 6.46
C GLU A 31 -29.48 -1.46 6.23
N SER A 32 -30.12 -2.03 5.22
CA SER A 32 -29.92 -3.40 4.77
C SER A 32 -28.51 -3.50 4.20
N TYR A 33 -27.51 -3.74 5.05
CA TYR A 33 -26.21 -4.20 4.58
C TYR A 33 -26.44 -5.48 3.77
N THR A 34 -25.99 -5.52 2.52
CA THR A 34 -25.90 -6.77 1.75
C THR A 34 -25.12 -7.77 2.60
N ASP A 35 -25.69 -8.96 2.83
CA ASP A 35 -25.03 -10.04 3.56
C ASP A 35 -23.80 -10.45 2.76
N LEU A 36 -22.63 -10.03 3.21
CA LEU A 36 -21.38 -10.34 2.54
C LEU A 36 -21.03 -11.80 2.75
N ALA A 37 -20.36 -12.36 1.75
CA ALA A 37 -19.79 -13.69 1.84
C ALA A 37 -18.80 -13.79 3.02
N THR A 38 -18.65 -15.01 3.54
CA THR A 38 -17.61 -15.39 4.51
C THR A 38 -16.21 -15.05 3.99
N LEU A 39 -15.27 -14.88 4.92
CA LEU A 39 -13.87 -14.65 4.56
C LEU A 39 -13.28 -15.83 3.78
N ASN A 40 -12.30 -15.54 2.92
CA ASN A 40 -11.62 -16.56 2.14
C ASN A 40 -10.88 -17.55 3.06
N CYS A 41 -11.06 -18.84 2.80
CA CYS A 41 -10.38 -19.93 3.51
C CYS A 41 -9.10 -20.43 2.80
N HIS A 42 -8.73 -19.83 1.66
CA HIS A 42 -7.52 -20.16 0.93
C HIS A 42 -6.48 -19.05 1.06
N CYS A 43 -5.21 -19.45 1.19
CA CYS A 43 -4.10 -18.50 1.16
C CYS A 43 -4.03 -17.77 -0.18
N PRO A 44 -3.57 -16.51 -0.18
CA PRO A 44 -3.30 -15.78 -1.41
C PRO A 44 -2.19 -16.45 -2.23
N PRO A 45 -2.09 -16.15 -3.53
CA PRO A 45 -0.98 -16.60 -4.37
C PRO A 45 0.39 -16.29 -3.74
N GLY A 46 1.34 -17.22 -3.89
CA GLY A 46 2.65 -17.11 -3.23
C GLY A 46 2.69 -17.63 -1.78
N PHE A 47 1.56 -18.08 -1.21
CA PHE A 47 1.49 -18.65 0.12
C PHE A 47 0.88 -20.06 0.12
N LYS A 48 1.29 -20.88 1.07
CA LYS A 48 0.74 -22.22 1.30
C LYS A 48 0.22 -22.35 2.72
N LEU A 49 -0.99 -22.88 2.84
CA LEU A 49 -1.62 -23.16 4.13
C LEU A 49 -0.90 -24.32 4.83
N ASN A 50 -0.56 -24.14 6.10
CA ASN A 50 -0.01 -25.18 6.97
C ASN A 50 -1.11 -25.83 7.84
N GLU A 51 -0.71 -26.76 8.71
CA GLU A 51 -1.63 -27.50 9.59
C GLU A 51 -2.28 -26.62 10.68
N ASP A 52 -1.66 -25.49 11.02
CA ASP A 52 -2.12 -24.52 12.03
C ASP A 52 -3.01 -23.41 11.45
N ASN A 53 -3.56 -23.61 10.24
CA ASN A 53 -4.34 -22.62 9.49
C ASN A 53 -3.58 -21.31 9.24
N LYS A 54 -2.25 -21.39 9.01
CA LYS A 54 -1.39 -20.24 8.71
C LYS A 54 -0.84 -20.31 7.29
N CYS A 55 -0.88 -19.17 6.61
CA CYS A 55 -0.31 -18.95 5.30
C CYS A 55 1.18 -18.66 5.43
N MET A 56 1.99 -19.62 4.99
CA MET A 56 3.44 -19.51 4.97
C MET A 56 3.91 -19.16 3.56
N ALA A 57 4.79 -18.17 3.43
CA ALA A 57 5.31 -17.75 2.13
C ALA A 57 6.02 -18.92 1.44
N LYS A 58 5.80 -19.08 0.13
CA LYS A 58 6.44 -20.06 -0.72
C LYS A 58 6.92 -19.40 -2.00
N ASN A 59 8.23 -19.32 -2.16
CA ASN A 59 8.86 -18.74 -3.34
C ASN A 59 10.19 -19.45 -3.65
N LEU A 60 10.68 -19.28 -4.87
CA LEU A 60 11.90 -19.94 -5.34
C LEU A 60 13.16 -19.39 -4.66
N TYR A 61 13.12 -18.17 -4.11
CA TYR A 61 14.24 -17.56 -3.37
C TYR A 61 14.55 -18.26 -2.04
N GLN A 62 13.60 -19.03 -1.48
CA GLN A 62 13.84 -19.88 -0.31
C GLN A 62 14.82 -21.05 -0.56
N GLN A 63 15.20 -21.31 -1.82
CA GLN A 63 16.19 -22.33 -2.17
C GLN A 63 17.64 -21.85 -1.97
N TYR A 64 17.84 -20.56 -1.73
CA TYR A 64 19.15 -19.94 -1.63
C TYR A 64 19.39 -19.37 -0.24
N ASP A 65 20.62 -19.47 0.24
CA ASP A 65 21.00 -18.79 1.47
C ASP A 65 20.95 -17.26 1.27
N SER A 66 20.42 -16.56 2.27
CA SER A 66 20.60 -15.11 2.36
C SER A 66 22.04 -14.86 2.82
N PRO A 67 22.89 -14.19 2.02
CA PRO A 67 24.26 -13.96 2.40
C PRO A 67 24.29 -12.87 3.46
N ASN A 68 24.03 -13.21 4.73
CA ASN A 68 24.11 -12.44 5.99
C ASN A 68 24.75 -11.03 5.90
N ASN A 69 24.16 -10.11 5.14
CA ASN A 69 24.73 -8.82 4.74
C ASN A 69 26.17 -8.86 4.15
N GLN A 70 26.62 -9.97 3.57
CA GLN A 70 27.95 -10.12 2.97
C GLN A 70 27.88 -10.46 1.48
N GLY A 71 27.99 -9.44 0.64
CA GLY A 71 28.15 -9.58 -0.82
C GLY A 71 27.18 -8.71 -1.60
N VAL A 72 27.61 -8.27 -2.79
CA VAL A 72 26.72 -7.68 -3.80
C VAL A 72 25.92 -8.82 -4.44
N GLY A 73 24.60 -8.81 -4.23
CA GLY A 73 23.67 -9.90 -4.57
C GLY A 73 23.89 -10.48 -5.97
N GLY A 74 23.97 -11.80 -6.05
CA GLY A 74 23.94 -12.55 -7.30
C GLY A 74 22.50 -12.89 -7.71
N LEU A 75 22.34 -13.54 -8.86
CA LEU A 75 21.04 -14.02 -9.34
C LEU A 75 20.36 -15.00 -8.38
N GLN A 76 21.14 -15.78 -7.63
CA GLN A 76 20.66 -16.84 -6.75
C GLN A 76 20.96 -16.50 -5.28
N THR A 77 20.22 -15.54 -4.74
CA THR A 77 20.39 -15.06 -3.37
C THR A 77 19.07 -15.08 -2.62
N GLY A 78 19.08 -15.46 -1.34
CA GLY A 78 17.87 -15.54 -0.53
C GLY A 78 17.24 -14.16 -0.26
N LEU A 79 15.94 -14.16 0.04
CA LEU A 79 15.25 -12.98 0.57
C LEU A 79 15.63 -12.74 2.03
N PRO A 80 15.54 -11.50 2.54
CA PRO A 80 15.55 -11.27 3.97
C PRO A 80 14.36 -11.99 4.64
N GLU A 81 14.43 -12.16 5.95
CA GLU A 81 13.30 -12.68 6.72
C GLU A 81 12.08 -11.77 6.48
N GLY A 82 10.99 -12.40 6.03
CA GLY A 82 9.72 -11.73 5.79
C GLY A 82 8.70 -12.13 6.84
N ARG A 83 7.72 -11.26 7.08
CA ARG A 83 6.62 -11.57 7.98
C ARG A 83 5.54 -12.38 7.26
N ASP A 84 5.30 -13.60 7.71
CA ASP A 84 4.20 -14.47 7.27
C ASP A 84 3.49 -15.12 8.48
N GLY A 85 2.67 -16.15 8.27
CA GLY A 85 2.03 -16.89 9.36
C GLY A 85 0.66 -16.33 9.80
N PHE A 86 0.02 -15.53 8.96
CA PHE A 86 -1.38 -15.10 9.14
C PHE A 86 -2.35 -16.15 8.59
N SER A 87 -3.56 -16.22 9.12
CA SER A 87 -4.61 -17.07 8.53
C SER A 87 -5.13 -16.47 7.22
N PRO A 88 -5.70 -17.31 6.32
CA PRO A 88 -6.42 -16.83 5.14
C PRO A 88 -7.46 -15.74 5.48
N GLN A 89 -8.15 -15.92 6.60
CA GLN A 89 -9.20 -15.01 7.06
C GLN A 89 -8.64 -13.67 7.55
N GLU A 90 -7.52 -13.67 8.28
CA GLU A 90 -6.83 -12.43 8.69
C GLU A 90 -6.41 -11.60 7.46
N ILE A 91 -5.87 -12.27 6.44
CA ILE A 91 -5.44 -11.64 5.17
C ILE A 91 -6.67 -11.08 4.42
N ASP A 92 -7.75 -11.85 4.31
CA ASP A 92 -8.93 -11.45 3.56
C ASP A 92 -9.73 -10.33 4.25
N LEU A 93 -9.75 -10.31 5.59
CA LEU A 93 -10.28 -9.20 6.37
C LEU A 93 -9.46 -7.92 6.13
N GLY A 94 -8.13 -8.05 6.17
CA GLY A 94 -7.21 -6.96 5.83
C GLY A 94 -7.43 -6.42 4.43
N ARG A 95 -7.70 -7.30 3.45
CA ARG A 95 -8.06 -6.91 2.09
C ARG A 95 -9.30 -6.03 2.08
N TYR A 96 -10.39 -6.43 2.74
CA TYR A 96 -11.58 -5.58 2.81
C TYR A 96 -11.27 -4.22 3.44
N LEU A 97 -10.58 -4.18 4.59
CA LEU A 97 -10.22 -2.93 5.27
C LEU A 97 -9.36 -2.02 4.38
N PHE A 98 -8.41 -2.57 3.63
CA PHE A 98 -7.51 -1.80 2.76
C PHE A 98 -8.26 -1.04 1.65
N PHE A 99 -9.34 -1.64 1.14
CA PHE A 99 -10.15 -1.06 0.06
C PHE A 99 -11.33 -0.21 0.58
N ASP A 100 -11.72 -0.37 1.84
CA ASP A 100 -12.91 0.27 2.40
C ASP A 100 -12.60 1.69 2.93
N PRO A 101 -13.26 2.75 2.42
CA PRO A 101 -12.97 4.11 2.84
C PRO A 101 -13.50 4.47 4.22
N ILE A 102 -14.23 3.56 4.87
CA ILE A 102 -14.71 3.69 6.25
C ILE A 102 -13.59 3.98 7.26
N LEU A 103 -12.34 3.67 6.91
CA LEU A 103 -11.17 3.95 7.75
C LEU A 103 -10.82 5.44 7.82
N SER A 104 -11.27 6.26 6.87
CA SER A 104 -11.11 7.72 6.92
C SER A 104 -12.25 8.39 7.69
N ILE A 105 -11.97 9.55 8.29
CA ILE A 105 -12.94 10.23 9.17
C ILE A 105 -14.26 10.59 8.48
N ASP A 106 -14.24 10.86 7.18
CA ASP A 106 -15.39 11.28 6.38
C ASP A 106 -15.83 10.23 5.34
N GLY A 107 -15.20 9.06 5.33
CA GLY A 107 -15.50 8.00 4.37
C GLY A 107 -15.07 8.33 2.94
N SER A 108 -14.18 9.30 2.72
CA SER A 108 -13.76 9.75 1.39
C SER A 108 -12.55 9.00 0.82
N MET A 109 -11.74 8.36 1.66
CA MET A 109 -10.50 7.68 1.24
C MET A 109 -10.25 6.36 1.95
N SER A 110 -9.62 5.44 1.22
CA SER A 110 -9.11 4.16 1.74
C SER A 110 -7.61 4.07 1.50
N CYS A 111 -6.95 3.03 2.00
CA CYS A 111 -5.53 2.79 1.69
C CYS A 111 -5.33 2.68 0.17
N ALA A 112 -6.27 2.04 -0.53
CA ALA A 112 -6.25 1.87 -1.97
C ALA A 112 -6.45 3.17 -2.78
N THR A 113 -6.88 4.28 -2.15
CA THR A 113 -6.91 5.60 -2.80
C THR A 113 -5.52 6.08 -3.16
N CYS A 114 -4.54 5.89 -2.24
CA CYS A 114 -3.15 6.29 -2.46
C CYS A 114 -2.26 5.12 -2.94
N HIS A 115 -2.72 3.88 -2.76
CA HIS A 115 -2.01 2.67 -3.14
C HIS A 115 -2.88 1.83 -4.10
N GLU A 116 -3.10 2.39 -5.28
CA GLU A 116 -3.98 1.83 -6.30
C GLU A 116 -3.34 0.58 -6.94
N PRO A 117 -4.03 -0.58 -6.99
CA PRO A 117 -3.48 -1.80 -7.57
C PRO A 117 -3.01 -1.63 -9.01
N SER A 118 -3.76 -0.89 -9.85
CA SER A 118 -3.47 -0.67 -11.27
C SER A 118 -2.21 0.18 -11.53
N LYS A 119 -1.67 0.81 -10.48
CA LYS A 119 -0.48 1.68 -10.50
C LYS A 119 0.64 1.10 -9.63
N GLY A 120 0.73 -0.23 -9.57
CA GLY A 120 1.73 -0.92 -8.77
C GLY A 120 1.63 -0.63 -7.27
N PHE A 121 0.43 -0.42 -6.73
CA PHE A 121 0.18 0.03 -5.35
C PHE A 121 0.85 1.37 -4.99
N SER A 122 0.88 2.29 -5.96
CA SER A 122 1.12 3.72 -5.79
C SER A 122 -0.13 4.50 -6.26
N ASP A 123 -0.08 5.84 -6.28
CA ASP A 123 -1.23 6.66 -6.74
C ASP A 123 -1.04 7.27 -8.13
N GLY A 124 0.17 7.14 -8.71
CA GLY A 124 0.52 7.74 -9.99
C GLY A 124 0.57 9.26 -9.97
N LEU A 125 0.79 9.87 -8.80
CA LEU A 125 0.88 11.30 -8.60
C LEU A 125 2.28 11.71 -8.13
N PRO A 126 2.73 12.96 -8.42
CA PRO A 126 4.00 13.44 -7.90
C PRO A 126 4.08 13.42 -6.37
N THR A 127 2.96 13.76 -5.74
CA THR A 127 2.74 13.65 -4.30
C THR A 127 1.26 13.35 -4.10
N SER A 128 0.94 12.57 -3.07
CA SER A 128 -0.45 12.16 -2.83
C SER A 128 -1.37 13.33 -2.48
N ILE A 129 -2.67 13.10 -2.60
CA ILE A 129 -3.72 14.04 -2.20
C ILE A 129 -4.42 13.44 -0.99
N GLY A 130 -4.31 14.14 0.14
CA GLY A 130 -4.95 13.78 1.39
C GLY A 130 -6.30 14.47 1.58
N LYS A 131 -6.73 14.59 2.84
CA LYS A 131 -8.05 15.11 3.21
C LYS A 131 -8.24 16.54 2.70
N ASP A 132 -9.48 16.87 2.33
CA ASP A 132 -9.86 18.19 1.80
C ASP A 132 -9.06 18.61 0.55
N ASN A 133 -8.59 17.64 -0.24
CA ASN A 133 -7.70 17.83 -1.40
C ASN A 133 -6.34 18.46 -1.06
N LEU A 134 -5.86 18.28 0.17
CA LEU A 134 -4.55 18.77 0.56
C LEU A 134 -3.44 17.97 -0.13
N LYS A 135 -2.56 18.67 -0.85
CA LYS A 135 -1.36 18.07 -1.44
C LYS A 135 -0.37 17.71 -0.33
N LEU A 136 0.06 16.45 -0.29
CA LEU A 136 1.07 15.97 0.66
C LEU A 136 2.49 16.30 0.19
N ASP A 137 3.47 16.09 1.07
CA ASP A 137 4.87 16.44 0.81
C ASP A 137 5.60 15.39 -0.05
N ARG A 138 5.11 14.15 -0.12
CA ARG A 138 5.80 13.02 -0.76
C ARG A 138 4.89 12.15 -1.62
N ALA A 139 5.48 11.45 -2.57
CA ALA A 139 4.86 10.40 -3.37
C ALA A 139 4.52 9.17 -2.51
N ALA A 140 3.42 8.48 -2.82
CA ALA A 140 3.10 7.18 -2.22
C ALA A 140 4.05 6.10 -2.77
N PRO A 141 4.90 5.47 -1.93
CA PRO A 141 5.73 4.37 -2.39
C PRO A 141 4.88 3.12 -2.68
N THR A 142 5.36 2.25 -3.56
CA THR A 142 4.73 0.94 -3.78
C THR A 142 4.69 0.11 -2.50
N LEU A 143 3.61 -0.66 -2.33
CA LEU A 143 3.46 -1.66 -1.27
C LEU A 143 3.89 -3.07 -1.69
N TRP A 144 4.34 -3.28 -2.94
CA TRP A 144 4.85 -4.57 -3.36
C TRP A 144 6.06 -4.99 -2.52
N ASN A 145 6.03 -6.22 -2.00
CA ASN A 145 7.04 -6.81 -1.12
C ASN A 145 7.27 -6.05 0.20
N VAL A 146 6.32 -5.22 0.65
CA VAL A 146 6.47 -4.40 1.87
C VAL A 146 6.69 -5.24 3.13
N GLY A 147 6.20 -6.49 3.15
CA GLY A 147 6.39 -7.45 4.24
C GLY A 147 7.84 -7.88 4.51
N TYR A 148 8.79 -7.50 3.64
CA TYR A 148 10.22 -7.74 3.79
C TYR A 148 11.02 -6.49 4.23
N LEU A 149 10.34 -5.36 4.45
CA LEU A 149 10.99 -4.10 4.82
C LEU A 149 11.05 -3.91 6.34
N ASN A 150 12.21 -3.49 6.83
CA ASN A 150 12.49 -3.22 8.26
C ASN A 150 12.32 -1.73 8.62
N ARG A 151 12.20 -0.87 7.61
CA ARG A 151 12.01 0.58 7.74
C ARG A 151 10.99 1.04 6.71
N LEU A 152 10.00 1.78 7.16
CA LEU A 152 8.88 2.27 6.36
C LEU A 152 8.87 3.80 6.29
N PHE A 153 8.07 4.33 5.36
CA PHE A 153 8.18 5.70 4.83
C PHE A 153 9.51 5.97 4.10
N TRP A 154 9.56 7.07 3.37
CA TRP A 154 10.76 7.53 2.67
C TRP A 154 11.90 7.91 3.62
N ASP A 155 11.58 8.51 4.76
CA ASP A 155 12.54 8.94 5.79
C ASP A 155 12.83 7.86 6.85
N GLY A 156 12.17 6.70 6.77
CA GLY A 156 12.42 5.58 7.66
C GLY A 156 11.91 5.74 9.08
N ARG A 157 11.00 6.70 9.34
CA ARG A 157 10.52 7.01 10.69
C ARG A 157 9.75 5.88 11.39
N ALA A 158 9.24 4.90 10.64
CA ALA A 158 8.49 3.77 11.18
C ALA A 158 9.26 2.45 11.04
N ASN A 159 9.20 1.60 12.06
CA ASN A 159 9.92 0.33 12.16
C ASN A 159 9.03 -0.90 11.94
N SER A 160 7.71 -0.71 11.88
CA SER A 160 6.74 -1.78 11.60
C SER A 160 5.56 -1.25 10.79
N LEU A 161 4.84 -2.16 10.13
CA LEU A 161 3.60 -1.83 9.41
C LEU A 161 2.57 -1.21 10.37
N GLU A 162 2.47 -1.72 11.59
CA GLU A 162 1.59 -1.18 12.62
C GLU A 162 1.89 0.29 12.95
N GLU A 163 3.17 0.64 13.13
CA GLU A 163 3.60 2.01 13.43
C GLU A 163 3.34 2.96 12.23
N GLN A 164 3.60 2.47 11.02
CA GLN A 164 3.33 3.19 9.77
C GLN A 164 1.81 3.45 9.62
N MET A 165 0.98 2.44 9.85
CA MET A 165 -0.47 2.55 9.75
C MET A 165 -1.06 3.47 10.80
N ALA A 166 -0.62 3.36 12.06
CA ALA A 166 -1.08 4.26 13.12
C ALA A 166 -0.78 5.72 12.79
N THR A 167 0.38 6.00 12.20
CA THR A 167 0.74 7.34 11.74
C THR A 167 -0.20 7.83 10.63
N THR A 168 -0.55 6.96 9.67
CA THR A 168 -1.33 7.33 8.48
C THR A 168 -2.83 7.46 8.78
N LEU A 169 -3.39 6.52 9.53
CA LEU A 169 -4.82 6.49 9.89
C LEU A 169 -5.23 7.73 10.70
N PHE A 170 -4.31 8.25 11.52
CA PHE A 170 -4.57 9.35 12.44
C PHE A 170 -3.86 10.65 12.06
N SER A 171 -3.21 10.70 10.90
CA SER A 171 -2.65 11.92 10.34
C SER A 171 -3.78 12.87 9.94
N GLU A 172 -3.78 14.09 10.47
CA GLU A 172 -4.80 15.13 10.20
C GLU A 172 -4.90 15.51 8.71
N VAL A 173 -3.83 15.27 7.95
CA VAL A 173 -3.70 15.62 6.54
C VAL A 173 -3.96 14.45 5.59
N GLU A 174 -3.96 13.21 6.10
CA GLU A 174 -4.27 12.00 5.33
C GLU A 174 -5.68 11.51 5.67
N MET A 175 -5.82 10.44 6.46
CA MET A 175 -7.13 9.83 6.74
C MET A 175 -7.88 10.50 7.91
N ALA A 176 -7.17 11.29 8.72
CA ALA A 176 -7.67 12.17 9.78
C ALA A 176 -8.64 11.55 10.80
N ASN A 177 -8.60 10.23 10.96
CA ASN A 177 -9.47 9.53 11.91
C ASN A 177 -8.90 9.63 13.34
N THR A 178 -9.64 9.13 14.33
CA THR A 178 -9.13 8.90 15.69
C THR A 178 -9.38 7.44 16.09
N PRO A 179 -8.60 6.88 17.03
CA PRO A 179 -8.84 5.54 17.54
C PRO A 179 -10.29 5.32 18.01
N GLU A 180 -10.84 6.29 18.76
CA GLU A 180 -12.19 6.20 19.33
C GLU A 180 -13.26 6.23 18.24
N ASN A 181 -13.13 7.12 17.25
CA ASN A 181 -14.08 7.22 16.15
C ASN A 181 -14.01 5.98 15.24
N LEU A 182 -12.81 5.50 14.93
CA LEU A 182 -12.60 4.30 14.12
C LEU A 182 -13.23 3.07 14.78
N LEU A 183 -12.94 2.83 16.06
CA LEU A 183 -13.50 1.71 16.82
C LEU A 183 -15.01 1.82 16.93
N SER A 184 -15.55 3.01 17.23
CA SER A 184 -16.99 3.23 17.27
C SER A 184 -17.65 2.96 15.92
N THR A 185 -17.01 3.39 14.82
CA THR A 185 -17.53 3.21 13.47
C THR A 185 -17.59 1.73 13.09
N LEU A 186 -16.49 0.99 13.24
CA LEU A 186 -16.42 -0.43 12.86
C LEU A 186 -17.32 -1.30 13.75
N ASN A 187 -17.40 -1.02 15.04
CA ASN A 187 -18.28 -1.77 15.96
C ASN A 187 -19.77 -1.51 15.73
N ASN A 188 -20.15 -0.46 15.01
CA ASN A 188 -21.53 -0.19 14.62
C ASN A 188 -21.92 -0.84 13.28
N ILE A 189 -21.01 -1.58 12.64
CA ILE A 189 -21.25 -2.28 11.37
C ILE A 189 -21.29 -3.79 11.62
N ASP A 190 -22.49 -4.38 11.55
CA ASP A 190 -22.72 -5.81 11.80
C ASP A 190 -21.85 -6.71 10.91
N ASN A 191 -21.63 -6.32 9.65
CA ASN A 191 -20.76 -7.06 8.74
C ASN A 191 -19.32 -7.12 9.26
N TYR A 192 -18.74 -6.01 9.74
CA TYR A 192 -17.40 -6.05 10.31
C TYR A 192 -17.34 -6.88 11.59
N ARG A 193 -18.31 -6.74 12.50
CA ARG A 193 -18.34 -7.58 13.71
C ARG A 193 -18.33 -9.07 13.39
N LYS A 194 -19.08 -9.50 12.38
CA LYS A 194 -19.08 -10.89 11.89
C LYS A 194 -17.73 -11.29 11.30
N LEU A 195 -17.15 -10.47 10.42
CA LEU A 195 -15.88 -10.77 9.76
C LEU A 195 -14.70 -10.82 10.76
N PHE A 196 -14.65 -9.92 11.75
CA PHE A 196 -13.66 -9.98 12.82
C PHE A 196 -13.83 -11.24 13.69
N ALA A 197 -15.07 -11.63 14.02
CA ALA A 197 -15.35 -12.90 14.71
C ALA A 197 -14.91 -14.14 13.91
N GLU A 198 -14.95 -14.08 12.58
CA GLU A 198 -14.45 -15.15 11.72
C GLU A 198 -12.92 -15.17 11.62
N ALA A 199 -12.27 -14.01 11.51
CA ALA A 199 -10.81 -13.91 11.42
C ALA A 199 -10.09 -14.27 12.72
N TYR A 200 -10.71 -13.99 13.87
CA TYR A 200 -10.13 -14.17 15.21
C TYR A 200 -11.01 -15.08 16.07
N PRO A 201 -10.98 -16.41 15.86
CA PRO A 201 -11.92 -17.35 16.51
C PRO A 201 -11.79 -17.44 18.03
N ASP A 202 -10.67 -16.99 18.59
CA ASP A 202 -10.43 -16.95 20.04
C ASP A 202 -11.20 -15.81 20.73
N ARG A 203 -11.75 -14.85 19.96
CA ARG A 203 -12.59 -13.77 20.50
C ARG A 203 -14.01 -14.24 20.77
N GLY A 204 -14.66 -13.63 21.74
CA GLY A 204 -16.10 -13.77 21.91
C GLY A 204 -16.83 -13.17 20.71
N LYS A 205 -17.83 -13.88 20.16
CA LYS A 205 -18.59 -13.40 18.98
C LYS A 205 -19.21 -12.00 19.15
N ASN A 206 -19.45 -11.60 20.40
CA ASN A 206 -20.04 -10.31 20.76
C ASN A 206 -19.03 -9.33 21.36
N ASP A 207 -17.75 -9.68 21.40
CA ASP A 207 -16.73 -8.76 21.85
C ASP A 207 -16.65 -7.60 20.84
N ASP A 208 -16.17 -6.46 21.31
CA ASP A 208 -15.93 -5.33 20.44
C ASP A 208 -14.64 -5.59 19.65
N ILE A 209 -14.55 -5.00 18.46
CA ILE A 209 -13.33 -4.98 17.65
C ILE A 209 -12.30 -4.13 18.38
N GLU A 210 -11.07 -4.61 18.46
CA GLU A 210 -9.94 -3.91 19.07
C GLU A 210 -9.00 -3.32 18.00
N LEU A 211 -8.22 -2.31 18.39
CA LEU A 211 -7.38 -1.56 17.44
C LEU A 211 -6.20 -2.40 16.91
N ASP A 212 -5.66 -3.28 17.73
CA ASP A 212 -4.60 -4.20 17.36
C ASP A 212 -5.08 -5.25 16.33
N GLU A 213 -6.34 -5.69 16.41
CA GLU A 213 -6.97 -6.57 15.42
C GLU A 213 -7.01 -5.87 14.04
N ILE A 214 -7.39 -4.58 14.00
CA ILE A 214 -7.42 -3.79 12.76
C ILE A 214 -6.02 -3.72 12.15
N TYR A 215 -5.01 -3.37 12.96
CA TYR A 215 -3.63 -3.32 12.48
C TYR A 215 -3.13 -4.68 12.03
N LYS A 216 -3.42 -5.75 12.77
CA LYS A 216 -2.99 -7.09 12.43
C LYS A 216 -3.60 -7.55 11.10
N ALA A 217 -4.88 -7.31 10.87
CA ALA A 217 -5.55 -7.64 9.61
C ALA A 217 -4.92 -6.87 8.43
N LEU A 218 -4.76 -5.55 8.54
CA LEU A 218 -4.14 -4.73 7.49
C LEU A 218 -2.68 -5.13 7.23
N SER A 219 -1.90 -5.43 8.28
CA SER A 219 -0.54 -5.97 8.16
C SER A 219 -0.54 -7.32 7.43
N ALA A 220 -1.48 -8.22 7.77
CA ALA A 220 -1.61 -9.51 7.11
C ALA A 220 -1.82 -9.37 5.60
N PHE A 221 -2.74 -8.49 5.20
CA PHE A 221 -2.97 -8.20 3.78
C PHE A 221 -1.74 -7.59 3.10
N GLN A 222 -1.13 -6.56 3.69
CA GLN A 222 0.05 -5.90 3.10
C GLN A 222 1.23 -6.86 2.95
N THR A 223 1.44 -7.77 3.90
CA THR A 223 2.51 -8.79 3.80
C THR A 223 2.25 -9.81 2.69
N SER A 224 1.00 -9.97 2.25
CA SER A 224 0.65 -10.85 1.14
C SER A 224 0.88 -10.25 -0.25
N LEU A 225 1.19 -8.95 -0.34
CA LEU A 225 1.51 -8.27 -1.59
C LEU A 225 2.92 -8.66 -2.07
N ILE A 226 3.00 -9.75 -2.83
CA ILE A 226 4.26 -10.36 -3.28
C ILE A 226 4.47 -10.16 -4.78
N SER A 227 5.67 -9.71 -5.16
CA SER A 227 6.13 -9.57 -6.55
C SER A 227 7.51 -10.24 -6.69
N LEU A 228 7.51 -11.51 -7.11
CA LEU A 228 8.68 -12.41 -7.11
C LEU A 228 8.66 -13.44 -8.26
N ASN A 229 7.91 -13.18 -9.33
CA ASN A 229 7.76 -14.04 -10.52
C ASN A 229 7.89 -13.27 -11.87
N SER A 230 8.60 -12.14 -11.84
CA SER A 230 8.93 -11.31 -13.00
C SER A 230 9.85 -12.04 -13.99
N LYS A 231 10.07 -11.45 -15.17
CA LYS A 231 11.02 -11.98 -16.15
C LYS A 231 12.43 -12.09 -15.56
N TYR A 232 12.83 -11.11 -14.74
CA TYR A 232 14.09 -11.19 -14.00
C TYR A 232 14.13 -12.39 -13.05
N ASP A 233 13.04 -12.68 -12.33
CA ASP A 233 13.00 -13.82 -11.40
C ASP A 233 13.17 -15.14 -12.13
N GLN A 234 12.46 -15.31 -13.25
CA GLN A 234 12.59 -16.51 -14.08
C GLN A 234 14.03 -16.70 -14.59
N TYR A 235 14.66 -15.62 -15.05
CA TYR A 235 16.07 -15.62 -15.45
C TYR A 235 17.01 -15.95 -14.28
N ALA A 236 16.77 -15.35 -13.12
CA ALA A 236 17.56 -15.52 -11.91
C ALA A 236 17.50 -16.97 -11.39
N HIS A 237 16.36 -17.63 -11.58
CA HIS A 237 16.14 -19.05 -11.24
C HIS A 237 16.53 -20.03 -12.37
N GLY A 238 17.18 -19.55 -13.45
CA GLY A 238 17.84 -20.39 -14.45
C GLY A 238 17.11 -20.52 -15.79
N TYR A 239 15.93 -19.89 -15.97
CA TYR A 239 15.29 -19.80 -17.29
C TYR A 239 15.89 -18.64 -18.08
N HIS A 240 17.08 -18.85 -18.65
CA HIS A 240 17.85 -17.78 -19.30
C HIS A 240 17.17 -17.15 -20.53
N GLU A 241 16.24 -17.86 -21.19
CA GLU A 241 15.46 -17.31 -22.30
C GLU A 241 14.38 -16.31 -21.85
N ALA A 242 14.15 -16.17 -20.54
CA ALA A 242 13.22 -15.17 -20.01
C ALA A 242 13.65 -13.74 -20.36
N LEU A 243 14.96 -13.46 -20.44
CA LEU A 243 15.48 -12.16 -20.86
C LEU A 243 16.00 -12.22 -22.29
N ASN A 244 15.66 -11.20 -23.07
CA ASN A 244 16.26 -11.00 -24.40
C ASN A 244 17.64 -10.32 -24.29
N GLU A 245 18.34 -10.22 -25.42
CA GLU A 245 19.70 -9.65 -25.48
C GLU A 245 19.78 -8.21 -24.94
N LYS A 246 18.82 -7.34 -25.27
CA LYS A 246 18.80 -5.94 -24.80
C LYS A 246 18.55 -5.83 -23.29
N GLU A 247 17.68 -6.68 -22.77
CA GLU A 247 17.42 -6.76 -21.33
C GLU A 247 18.66 -7.26 -20.56
N ILE A 248 19.40 -8.21 -21.15
CA ILE A 248 20.68 -8.69 -20.59
C ILE A 248 21.76 -7.59 -20.66
N GLU A 249 21.85 -6.83 -21.75
CA GLU A 249 22.73 -5.65 -21.84
C GLU A 249 22.40 -4.64 -20.74
N GLY A 250 21.11 -4.34 -20.53
CA GLY A 250 20.65 -3.47 -19.46
C GLY A 250 21.00 -3.97 -18.06
N MET A 251 20.81 -5.26 -17.82
CA MET A 251 21.21 -5.90 -16.57
C MET A 251 22.73 -5.77 -16.34
N ASN A 252 23.53 -5.91 -17.41
CA ASN A 252 24.98 -5.74 -17.35
C ASN A 252 25.38 -4.31 -17.03
N VAL A 253 24.70 -3.30 -17.58
CA VAL A 253 24.87 -1.89 -17.20
C VAL A 253 24.54 -1.72 -15.72
N PHE A 254 23.38 -2.20 -15.25
CA PHE A 254 22.91 -2.07 -13.87
C PHE A 254 23.92 -2.62 -12.84
N ARG A 255 24.49 -3.81 -13.12
CA ARG A 255 25.49 -4.46 -12.24
C ARG A 255 26.93 -4.01 -12.46
N SER A 256 27.17 -3.10 -13.41
CA SER A 256 28.53 -2.69 -13.76
C SER A 256 29.15 -1.83 -12.66
N PHE A 257 30.48 -1.88 -12.56
CA PHE A 257 31.26 -0.98 -11.69
C PHE A 257 31.22 0.49 -12.17
N VAL A 258 30.74 0.73 -13.39
CA VAL A 258 30.53 2.05 -13.96
C VAL A 258 29.21 2.61 -13.46
N ALA A 259 28.07 1.97 -13.69
CA ALA A 259 26.78 2.50 -13.26
C ALA A 259 26.53 2.38 -11.74
N ARG A 260 27.06 1.33 -11.09
CA ARG A 260 26.98 1.08 -9.64
C ARG A 260 25.55 1.02 -9.05
N CYS A 261 24.53 0.78 -9.86
CA CYS A 261 23.13 0.73 -9.40
C CYS A 261 22.94 -0.36 -8.34
N ALA A 262 23.57 -1.52 -8.54
CA ALA A 262 23.50 -2.68 -7.66
C ALA A 262 24.14 -2.49 -6.27
N GLU A 263 24.90 -1.41 -6.04
CA GLU A 263 25.50 -1.10 -4.73
C GLU A 263 24.44 -0.64 -3.70
N CYS A 264 23.35 -0.04 -4.18
CA CYS A 264 22.21 0.37 -3.36
C CYS A 264 20.97 -0.48 -3.65
N HIS A 265 20.72 -0.80 -4.91
CA HIS A 265 19.56 -1.57 -5.33
C HIS A 265 19.89 -3.06 -5.47
N THR A 266 20.17 -3.70 -4.33
CA THR A 266 20.61 -5.10 -4.26
C THR A 266 19.45 -6.07 -4.50
N PRO A 267 19.59 -7.06 -5.41
CA PRO A 267 18.62 -8.15 -5.55
C PRO A 267 18.51 -8.99 -4.26
N PRO A 268 17.37 -9.69 -4.02
CA PRO A 268 16.23 -9.83 -4.93
C PRO A 268 15.20 -8.70 -4.81
N LEU A 269 15.22 -7.90 -3.74
CA LEU A 269 14.25 -6.82 -3.55
C LEU A 269 14.64 -5.52 -4.27
N PHE A 270 15.82 -5.46 -4.87
CA PHE A 270 16.38 -4.26 -5.51
C PHE A 270 16.41 -3.05 -4.57
N THR A 271 16.71 -3.33 -3.30
CA THR A 271 16.93 -2.34 -2.25
C THR A 271 17.76 -2.99 -1.15
N ASN A 272 18.71 -2.25 -0.61
CA ASN A 272 19.43 -2.61 0.61
C ASN A 272 18.80 -1.97 1.87
N GLN A 273 17.70 -1.22 1.69
CA GLN A 273 16.96 -0.51 2.74
C GLN A 273 17.77 0.55 3.53
N GLN A 274 18.97 0.90 3.05
CA GLN A 274 19.81 1.94 3.64
C GLN A 274 19.33 3.33 3.22
N PHE A 275 19.89 4.36 3.83
CA PHE A 275 19.62 5.76 3.50
C PHE A 275 20.73 6.32 2.62
N ALA A 276 20.35 7.02 1.57
CA ALA A 276 21.27 7.70 0.69
C ALA A 276 20.79 9.12 0.42
N VAL A 277 21.74 10.06 0.42
CA VAL A 277 21.53 11.41 -0.11
C VAL A 277 22.02 11.40 -1.56
N ILE A 278 21.10 11.55 -2.51
CA ILE A 278 21.44 11.55 -3.95
C ILE A 278 21.41 12.95 -4.58
N GLY A 279 20.80 13.93 -3.88
CA GLY A 279 20.70 15.31 -4.36
C GLY A 279 19.69 15.49 -5.48
N THR A 280 18.57 14.75 -5.44
CA THR A 280 17.44 14.95 -6.34
C THR A 280 16.81 16.33 -6.08
N PRO A 281 16.40 17.05 -7.13
CA PRO A 281 15.77 18.36 -6.95
C PRO A 281 14.33 18.20 -6.50
N GLU A 282 13.84 19.18 -5.75
CA GLU A 282 12.43 19.29 -5.41
C GLU A 282 11.59 19.89 -6.56
N PRO A 283 10.26 19.76 -6.52
CA PRO A 283 9.37 20.52 -7.38
C PRO A 283 9.60 22.04 -7.22
N ASP A 284 9.42 22.78 -8.31
CA ASP A 284 9.82 24.18 -8.37
C ASP A 284 9.11 25.01 -7.29
N GLY A 285 9.90 25.76 -6.51
CA GLY A 285 9.39 26.63 -5.43
C GLY A 285 9.14 25.93 -4.10
N LEU A 286 9.38 24.61 -3.98
CA LEU A 286 9.36 23.90 -2.71
C LEU A 286 10.74 23.88 -2.05
N PRO A 287 10.82 23.99 -0.70
CA PRO A 287 12.07 23.83 0.01
C PRO A 287 12.55 22.38 -0.04
N LEU A 288 13.86 22.17 0.12
CA LEU A 288 14.44 20.83 0.26
C LEU A 288 13.78 20.08 1.42
N ASP A 289 13.30 18.87 1.15
CA ASP A 289 12.83 17.98 2.19
C ASP A 289 14.02 17.46 3.03
N PRO A 290 14.02 17.67 4.36
CA PRO A 290 15.12 17.23 5.23
C PRO A 290 15.27 15.70 5.28
N GLY A 291 14.26 14.93 4.86
CA GLY A 291 14.30 13.47 4.82
C GLY A 291 14.56 12.86 6.18
N ALA A 292 15.51 11.92 6.24
CA ALA A 292 15.87 11.21 7.46
C ALA A 292 16.59 12.07 8.52
N GLU A 293 16.94 13.35 8.25
CA GLU A 293 17.47 14.25 9.28
C GLU A 293 16.52 14.39 10.48
N ILE A 294 15.20 14.50 10.22
CA ILE A 294 14.22 14.75 11.29
C ILE A 294 14.01 13.53 12.20
N PRO A 295 13.72 12.31 11.68
CA PRO A 295 13.50 11.16 12.53
C PRO A 295 14.74 10.69 13.29
N PHE A 296 15.93 10.87 12.70
CA PHE A 296 17.19 10.42 13.31
C PHE A 296 17.92 11.51 14.10
N GLY A 297 17.55 12.79 13.94
CA GLY A 297 18.21 13.92 14.59
C GLY A 297 19.66 14.11 14.14
N ASP A 298 20.03 13.62 12.95
CA ASP A 298 21.39 13.68 12.40
C ASP A 298 21.44 14.57 11.16
N LYS A 299 22.16 15.69 11.28
CA LYS A 299 22.37 16.66 10.18
C LYS A 299 23.12 16.05 8.99
N SER A 300 23.86 14.96 9.19
CA SER A 300 24.52 14.25 8.08
C SER A 300 23.52 13.55 7.15
N MET A 301 22.30 13.30 7.65
CA MET A 301 21.20 12.65 6.92
C MET A 301 20.23 13.65 6.26
N ARG A 302 20.60 14.94 6.17
CA ARG A 302 19.79 15.95 5.47
C ARG A 302 19.61 15.58 4.00
N GLY A 303 18.35 15.47 3.57
CA GLY A 303 17.96 15.03 2.22
C GLY A 303 18.23 13.54 1.96
N ALA A 304 18.46 12.74 3.01
CA ALA A 304 18.63 11.30 2.89
C ALA A 304 17.27 10.61 2.87
N PHE A 305 17.11 9.69 1.93
CA PHE A 305 15.93 8.85 1.83
C PHE A 305 16.32 7.37 1.79
N LYS A 306 15.42 6.53 2.30
CA LYS A 306 15.53 5.08 2.21
C LYS A 306 15.53 4.69 0.73
N VAL A 307 16.52 3.90 0.32
CA VAL A 307 16.60 3.35 -1.04
C VAL A 307 15.31 2.56 -1.33
N PRO A 308 14.46 2.98 -2.29
CA PRO A 308 13.23 2.27 -2.60
C PRO A 308 13.52 0.97 -3.34
N THR A 309 12.57 0.03 -3.28
CA THR A 309 12.59 -1.14 -4.17
C THR A 309 12.40 -0.70 -5.62
N LEU A 310 13.04 -1.41 -6.56
CA LEU A 310 12.81 -1.24 -8.00
C LEU A 310 11.85 -2.31 -8.56
N ARG A 311 11.27 -3.15 -7.70
CA ARG A 311 10.20 -4.09 -8.09
C ARG A 311 8.99 -3.28 -8.55
N ASN A 312 8.42 -3.65 -9.70
CA ASN A 312 7.29 -2.93 -10.31
C ASN A 312 7.53 -1.44 -10.62
N ILE A 313 8.80 -1.01 -10.78
CA ILE A 313 9.13 0.41 -10.97
C ILE A 313 8.53 1.04 -12.23
N ASP A 314 8.27 0.26 -13.29
CA ASP A 314 7.67 0.80 -14.51
C ASP A 314 6.22 1.29 -14.30
N LEU A 315 5.56 0.82 -13.25
CA LEU A 315 4.14 1.07 -12.96
C LEU A 315 3.90 2.21 -11.97
N THR A 316 4.98 2.77 -11.40
CA THR A 316 4.92 3.72 -10.28
C THR A 316 5.44 5.10 -10.66
N ALA A 317 5.32 5.49 -11.93
CA ALA A 317 5.58 6.86 -12.34
C ALA A 317 4.58 7.80 -11.66
N PRO A 318 4.96 9.03 -11.29
CA PRO A 318 6.28 9.65 -11.43
C PRO A 318 7.27 9.22 -10.33
N TYR A 319 8.56 9.54 -10.51
CA TYR A 319 9.66 8.95 -9.74
C TYR A 319 10.30 9.88 -8.71
N MET A 320 10.99 9.25 -7.73
CA MET A 320 11.61 9.85 -6.53
C MET A 320 10.59 10.21 -5.43
N HIS A 321 11.10 10.64 -4.27
CA HIS A 321 10.26 10.94 -3.10
C HIS A 321 9.28 12.09 -3.35
N SER A 322 9.60 13.00 -4.25
CA SER A 322 8.79 14.16 -4.62
C SER A 322 8.16 14.08 -6.01
N GLY A 323 8.32 12.94 -6.70
CA GLY A 323 7.71 12.70 -8.00
C GLY A 323 8.20 13.64 -9.11
N LYS A 324 9.47 14.06 -9.04
CA LYS A 324 10.05 15.07 -9.93
C LYS A 324 10.22 14.62 -11.38
N PHE A 325 10.42 13.32 -11.61
CA PHE A 325 10.64 12.78 -12.95
C PHE A 325 9.39 12.07 -13.45
N GLU A 326 8.92 12.42 -14.65
CA GLU A 326 7.71 11.83 -15.23
C GLU A 326 7.98 10.45 -15.82
N THR A 327 9.21 10.22 -16.29
CA THR A 327 9.58 8.97 -16.96
C THR A 327 10.74 8.25 -16.28
N LEU A 328 10.74 6.92 -16.41
CA LEU A 328 11.84 6.10 -15.88
C LEU A 328 13.18 6.49 -16.53
N ARG A 329 13.13 6.93 -17.80
CA ARG A 329 14.30 7.39 -18.54
C ARG A 329 14.91 8.65 -17.94
N GLU A 330 14.09 9.61 -17.52
CA GLU A 330 14.55 10.81 -16.79
C GLU A 330 15.16 10.44 -15.44
N ALA A 331 14.52 9.53 -14.71
CA ALA A 331 14.99 9.07 -13.41
C ALA A 331 16.37 8.38 -13.49
N VAL A 332 16.62 7.55 -14.52
CA VAL A 332 17.96 6.95 -14.71
C VAL A 332 18.98 7.95 -15.24
N GLU A 333 18.58 8.90 -16.10
CA GLU A 333 19.46 9.92 -16.64
C GLU A 333 19.96 10.88 -15.56
N PHE A 334 19.17 11.13 -14.51
CA PHE A 334 19.60 11.92 -13.35
C PHE A 334 20.96 11.45 -12.81
N TYR A 335 21.18 10.15 -12.71
CA TYR A 335 22.44 9.61 -12.19
C TYR A 335 23.63 9.89 -13.10
N THR A 336 23.44 10.10 -14.40
CA THR A 336 24.55 10.38 -15.33
C THR A 336 24.99 11.85 -15.37
N LYS A 337 24.20 12.77 -14.81
CA LYS A 337 24.48 14.23 -14.86
C LYS A 337 25.51 14.70 -13.83
N GLY A 338 26.04 13.78 -13.03
CA GLY A 338 27.11 14.04 -12.07
C GLY A 338 26.64 14.11 -10.63
N ARG A 339 27.60 13.94 -9.72
CA ARG A 339 27.34 13.85 -8.27
C ARG A 339 26.82 15.17 -7.72
N GLY A 340 25.58 15.17 -7.23
CA GLY A 340 24.98 16.35 -6.60
C GLY A 340 24.72 17.52 -7.55
N HIS A 341 24.64 17.27 -8.87
CA HIS A 341 24.48 18.32 -9.88
C HIS A 341 23.18 19.14 -9.75
N ALA A 342 22.17 18.61 -9.06
CA ALA A 342 20.88 19.25 -8.85
C ALA A 342 20.66 19.74 -7.40
N VAL A 343 21.71 19.71 -6.57
CA VAL A 343 21.65 20.26 -5.21
C VAL A 343 21.57 21.79 -5.28
N PRO A 344 20.62 22.44 -4.60
CA PRO A 344 20.55 23.90 -4.53
C PRO A 344 21.86 24.51 -3.99
N GLU A 345 22.28 25.67 -4.52
CA GLU A 345 23.56 26.32 -4.15
C GLU A 345 23.65 26.69 -2.66
N ASP A 346 22.51 26.92 -2.01
CA ASP A 346 22.38 27.25 -0.60
C ASP A 346 22.31 26.04 0.33
N GLU A 347 22.17 24.83 -0.22
CA GLU A 347 22.08 23.58 0.53
C GLU A 347 23.44 22.88 0.64
N LYS A 348 23.72 22.33 1.83
CA LYS A 348 24.93 21.56 2.10
C LYS A 348 24.57 20.12 2.43
N LEU A 349 24.70 19.25 1.43
CA LEU A 349 24.29 17.85 1.52
C LEU A 349 25.49 16.90 1.49
N TYR A 350 25.43 15.85 2.31
CA TYR A 350 26.42 14.79 2.33
C TYR A 350 26.08 13.72 1.29
N ILE A 351 26.30 14.05 0.00
CA ILE A 351 25.97 13.16 -1.10
C ILE A 351 26.66 11.81 -0.92
N HIS A 352 25.90 10.72 -1.03
CA HIS A 352 26.38 9.37 -0.81
C HIS A 352 27.55 9.04 -1.75
N TRP A 353 28.56 8.32 -1.24
CA TRP A 353 29.85 8.13 -1.92
C TRP A 353 29.78 7.22 -3.16
N HIS A 354 28.75 6.38 -3.26
CA HIS A 354 28.49 5.58 -4.45
C HIS A 354 27.94 6.41 -5.62
N ILE A 355 27.36 7.58 -5.34
CA ILE A 355 26.89 8.50 -6.38
C ILE A 355 28.11 9.14 -7.03
N TRP A 356 28.25 8.93 -8.33
CA TRP A 356 29.31 9.50 -9.14
C TRP A 356 28.77 9.79 -10.55
N GLU A 357 29.64 10.03 -11.53
CA GLU A 357 29.26 10.39 -12.89
C GLU A 357 29.59 9.24 -13.87
N PRO A 358 28.67 8.29 -14.09
CA PRO A 358 28.92 7.14 -14.95
C PRO A 358 29.06 7.47 -16.44
N GLN A 359 28.62 8.65 -16.88
CA GLN A 359 28.64 9.08 -18.29
C GLN A 359 28.05 8.03 -19.24
N LEU A 360 26.90 7.48 -18.86
CA LEU A 360 26.20 6.48 -19.67
C LEU A 360 25.73 7.10 -20.99
N SER A 361 25.93 6.38 -22.09
CA SER A 361 25.40 6.76 -23.40
C SER A 361 23.87 6.61 -23.44
N ASP A 362 23.22 7.28 -24.39
CA ASP A 362 21.77 7.12 -24.58
C ASP A 362 21.36 5.67 -24.82
N TYR A 363 22.20 4.92 -25.53
CA TYR A 363 21.98 3.49 -25.74
C TYR A 363 21.97 2.71 -24.42
N GLU A 364 22.95 2.94 -23.54
CA GLU A 364 23.05 2.27 -22.24
C GLU A 364 21.89 2.66 -21.31
N LEU A 365 21.47 3.92 -21.33
CA LEU A 365 20.32 4.38 -20.56
C LEU A 365 19.03 3.70 -21.05
N ASP A 366 18.85 3.53 -22.36
CA ASP A 366 17.71 2.82 -22.91
C ASP A 366 17.74 1.32 -22.55
N ARG A 367 18.92 0.67 -22.61
CA ARG A 367 19.07 -0.73 -22.16
C ARG A 367 18.79 -0.87 -20.68
N LEU A 368 19.24 0.07 -19.86
CA LEU A 368 18.96 0.09 -18.42
C LEU A 368 17.45 0.16 -18.15
N VAL A 369 16.72 1.01 -18.87
CA VAL A 369 15.25 1.06 -18.81
C VAL A 369 14.64 -0.27 -19.26
N ASP A 370 15.12 -0.88 -20.35
CA ASP A 370 14.65 -2.19 -20.80
C ASP A 370 14.80 -3.24 -19.68
N PHE A 371 15.93 -3.25 -18.96
CA PHE A 371 16.14 -4.14 -17.82
C PHE A 371 15.21 -3.84 -16.64
N LEU A 372 15.03 -2.58 -16.25
CA LEU A 372 14.16 -2.23 -15.12
C LEU A 372 12.71 -2.67 -15.33
N LYS A 373 12.22 -2.66 -16.57
CA LYS A 373 10.89 -3.19 -16.94
C LYS A 373 10.75 -4.69 -16.73
N THR A 374 11.87 -5.44 -16.71
CA THR A 374 11.86 -6.88 -16.44
C THR A 374 11.56 -7.20 -14.98
N LEU A 375 11.59 -6.20 -14.10
CA LEU A 375 11.33 -6.32 -12.65
C LEU A 375 9.84 -6.21 -12.30
N ASN A 376 8.97 -6.04 -13.31
CA ASN A 376 7.53 -6.00 -13.11
C ASN A 376 6.97 -7.42 -12.95
N ASP A 377 6.16 -7.59 -11.92
CA ASP A 377 5.35 -8.77 -11.68
C ASP A 377 4.10 -8.39 -10.88
N GLU A 378 2.96 -8.63 -11.53
CA GLU A 378 1.61 -8.46 -11.00
C GLU A 378 0.85 -9.80 -10.99
N SER A 379 1.54 -10.94 -11.17
CA SER A 379 0.90 -12.25 -11.26
C SER A 379 0.15 -12.64 -9.98
N PHE A 380 0.51 -12.05 -8.84
CA PHE A 380 -0.15 -12.22 -7.54
C PHE A 380 -1.01 -11.02 -7.14
N MET A 381 -1.50 -10.24 -8.11
CA MET A 381 -2.44 -9.14 -7.87
C MET A 381 -3.66 -9.64 -7.05
N PRO A 382 -3.94 -9.03 -5.88
CA PRO A 382 -5.09 -9.42 -5.07
C PRO A 382 -6.41 -9.03 -5.75
N LYS A 383 -7.46 -9.81 -5.48
CA LYS A 383 -8.79 -9.50 -5.99
C LYS A 383 -9.36 -8.26 -5.29
N ILE A 384 -9.69 -7.23 -6.07
CA ILE A 384 -10.42 -6.06 -5.58
C ILE A 384 -11.83 -6.50 -5.13
N PRO A 385 -12.29 -6.14 -3.92
CA PRO A 385 -13.65 -6.44 -3.47
C PRO A 385 -14.72 -5.88 -4.43
N GLU A 386 -15.72 -6.70 -4.78
CA GLU A 386 -16.87 -6.25 -5.58
C GLU A 386 -17.88 -5.46 -4.74
N ALA A 387 -17.92 -5.72 -3.43
CA ALA A 387 -18.72 -5.02 -2.44
C ALA A 387 -17.90 -4.88 -1.14
N LEU A 388 -18.15 -3.79 -0.41
CA LEU A 388 -17.44 -3.45 0.81
C LEU A 388 -18.30 -3.72 2.06
N PRO A 389 -17.72 -4.17 3.19
CA PRO A 389 -18.47 -4.42 4.43
C PRO A 389 -19.19 -3.21 5.00
N SER A 390 -18.67 -2.01 4.79
CA SER A 390 -19.35 -0.77 5.16
C SER A 390 -20.56 -0.43 4.28
N GLY A 391 -20.68 -1.05 3.10
CA GLY A 391 -21.64 -0.65 2.07
C GLY A 391 -21.25 0.61 1.28
N LEU A 392 -20.08 1.19 1.56
CA LEU A 392 -19.53 2.29 0.77
C LEU A 392 -19.03 1.82 -0.60
N ASN A 393 -18.77 2.76 -1.50
CA ASN A 393 -18.17 2.48 -2.80
C ASN A 393 -16.65 2.53 -2.72
N LEU A 394 -15.98 1.83 -3.65
CA LEU A 394 -14.56 2.02 -3.89
C LEU A 394 -14.27 3.47 -4.27
N THR A 395 -13.13 3.97 -3.81
CA THR A 395 -12.70 5.38 -3.95
C THR A 395 -11.90 5.66 -5.21
N PHE A 396 -11.54 4.63 -5.97
CA PHE A 396 -10.87 4.73 -7.25
C PHE A 396 -11.70 4.02 -8.33
N GLN A 397 -11.55 4.45 -9.58
CA GLN A 397 -12.18 3.76 -10.71
C GLN A 397 -11.48 2.43 -10.95
N GLN A 398 -12.24 1.34 -11.03
CA GLN A 398 -11.71 0.09 -11.58
C GLN A 398 -11.40 0.33 -13.07
N THR A 399 -10.17 0.68 -13.39
CA THR A 399 -9.65 0.44 -14.74
C THR A 399 -9.59 -1.08 -14.89
N LEU A 400 -10.51 -1.63 -15.68
CA LEU A 400 -10.46 -3.04 -16.07
C LEU A 400 -9.08 -3.25 -16.71
N ILE A 401 -8.21 -3.99 -16.02
CA ILE A 401 -6.96 -4.47 -16.61
C ILE A 401 -7.38 -5.38 -17.77
N PRO A 402 -6.95 -5.11 -19.02
CA PRO A 402 -7.39 -5.84 -20.21
C PRO A 402 -6.97 -7.32 -20.21
#